data_AF-A0A3C0R0Y8-F1
#
_entry.id   AF-A0A3C0R0Y8-F1
#
_cell.length_a   1.000
_cell.length_b   1.000
_cell.length_c   1.000
_cell.angle_alpha   90.00
_cell.angle_beta   90.00
_cell.angle_gamma   90.00
#
_symmetry.space_group_name_H-M   'P 1'
#
loop_
_entity.id
_entity.type
_entity.pdbx_description
1 polymer ?
#
loop_
_entity_poly.entity_id
_entity_poly.type
_entity_poly.pdbx_seq_one_letter_code
_entity_poly.pdbx_strand_id
1 'polypeptide(L)'
;MKISVFHFSLMATIFTALAYITSGNIYLATIIGSLYWGYFIGYLPKKLHAFFSWHQREQEGFRFINAFIIALSVKKTTSGAFEAVMGQISESLKQEIVEANTIDSFQILEYLRTYFPFSLYEMFITIIDLQTNQGGEILSMATLLLATIRRMETDYQEKMLIAKRKLTDFIVLWAMTIVVLLFARFGISSLFETMLASPMFIIGIGVFYMFLLYAIHSWLTRFIKVTNNV
;
A
#
# COMPACT_ATOMS: atom_id res chain seq x y z
N MET A 1 8.93 -3.93 -2.50
CA MET A 1 8.95 -4.94 -1.42
C MET A 1 8.50 -6.28 -2.00
N LYS A 2 9.40 -7.26 -2.17
CA LYS A 2 9.01 -8.62 -2.62
C LYS A 2 8.39 -9.37 -1.43
N ILE A 3 7.15 -9.04 -1.05
CA ILE A 3 6.40 -9.96 -0.18
C ILE A 3 6.16 -11.20 -1.03
N SER A 4 6.97 -12.22 -0.81
CA SER A 4 6.86 -13.46 -1.57
C SER A 4 5.55 -14.15 -1.21
N VAL A 5 4.92 -14.78 -2.20
CA VAL A 5 3.74 -15.64 -2.04
C VAL A 5 3.91 -16.62 -0.86
N PHE A 6 5.17 -17.02 -0.59
CA PHE A 6 5.56 -17.81 0.56
C PHE A 6 5.09 -17.27 1.92
N HIS A 7 5.21 -15.97 2.18
CA HIS A 7 4.77 -15.39 3.46
C HIS A 7 3.25 -15.49 3.62
N PHE A 8 2.52 -15.25 2.54
CA PHE A 8 1.06 -15.33 2.52
C PHE A 8 0.56 -16.78 2.65
N SER A 9 1.23 -17.73 2.00
CA SER A 9 0.93 -19.16 2.17
C SER A 9 1.22 -19.65 3.59
N LEU A 10 2.31 -19.17 4.20
CA LEU A 10 2.64 -19.51 5.59
C LEU A 10 1.56 -19.00 6.56
N MET A 11 1.13 -17.74 6.41
CA MET A 11 0.03 -17.19 7.21
C MET A 11 -1.27 -17.99 7.05
N ALA A 12 -1.67 -18.31 5.82
CA ALA A 12 -2.86 -19.11 5.56
C ALA A 12 -2.79 -20.49 6.22
N THR A 13 -1.62 -21.14 6.16
CA THR A 13 -1.37 -22.43 6.81
C THR A 13 -1.48 -22.34 8.33
N ILE A 14 -0.92 -21.29 8.94
CA ILE A 14 -1.00 -21.07 10.40
C ILE A 14 -2.46 -20.93 10.85
N PHE A 15 -3.26 -20.11 10.15
CA PHE A 15 -4.68 -19.96 10.51
C PHE A 15 -5.48 -21.25 10.29
N THR A 16 -5.17 -22.02 9.26
CA THR A 16 -5.79 -23.34 9.01
C THR A 16 -5.45 -24.32 10.14
N ALA A 17 -4.18 -24.37 10.56
CA ALA A 17 -3.73 -25.22 11.66
C ALA A 17 -4.39 -24.82 12.98
N LEU A 18 -4.50 -23.52 13.26
CA LEU A 18 -5.20 -23.02 14.44
C LEU A 18 -6.69 -23.41 14.43
N ALA A 19 -7.36 -23.30 13.27
CA ALA A 19 -8.76 -23.72 13.12
C ALA A 19 -8.93 -25.23 13.37
N TYR A 20 -7.98 -26.06 12.92
CA TYR A 20 -7.98 -27.48 13.21
C TYR A 20 -7.75 -27.78 14.70
N ILE A 21 -6.76 -27.15 15.32
CA ILE A 21 -6.42 -27.36 16.75
C ILE A 21 -7.61 -26.99 17.65
N THR A 22 -8.29 -25.89 17.35
CA THR A 22 -9.40 -25.37 18.16
C THR A 22 -10.69 -26.17 17.96
N SER A 23 -11.01 -26.57 16.74
CA SER A 23 -12.26 -27.29 16.45
C SER A 23 -12.17 -28.81 16.55
N GLY A 24 -10.98 -29.40 16.37
CA GLY A 24 -10.81 -30.85 16.21
C GLY A 24 -11.52 -31.43 14.97
N ASN A 25 -12.08 -30.60 14.10
CA ASN A 25 -12.90 -31.01 12.97
C ASN A 25 -12.19 -30.69 11.65
N ILE A 26 -11.79 -31.75 10.93
CA ILE A 26 -11.07 -31.62 9.66
C ILE A 26 -11.91 -30.90 8.59
N TYR A 27 -13.22 -31.14 8.52
CA TYR A 27 -14.08 -30.52 7.52
C TYR A 27 -14.15 -29.00 7.70
N LEU A 28 -14.33 -28.54 8.94
CA LEU A 28 -14.36 -27.11 9.26
C LEU A 28 -12.99 -26.47 8.99
N ALA A 29 -11.90 -27.13 9.37
CA ALA A 29 -10.54 -26.65 9.10
C ALA A 29 -10.26 -26.54 7.60
N THR A 30 -10.70 -27.50 6.79
CA THR A 30 -10.56 -27.44 5.32
C THR A 30 -11.35 -26.28 4.72
N ILE A 31 -12.62 -26.09 5.13
CA ILE A 31 -13.46 -24.98 4.62
C ILE A 31 -12.81 -23.63 4.94
N ILE A 32 -12.42 -23.41 6.20
CA ILE A 32 -11.75 -22.17 6.63
C ILE A 32 -10.41 -22.03 5.90
N GLY A 33 -9.63 -23.11 5.81
CA GLY A 33 -8.35 -23.11 5.11
C GLY A 33 -8.50 -22.68 3.67
N SER A 34 -9.44 -23.24 2.91
CA SER A 34 -9.71 -22.85 1.52
C SER A 34 -10.03 -21.35 1.39
N LEU A 35 -10.83 -20.79 2.31
CA LEU A 35 -11.13 -19.35 2.32
C LEU A 35 -9.89 -18.50 2.60
N TYR A 36 -9.08 -18.88 3.59
CA TYR A 36 -7.85 -18.17 3.92
C TYR A 36 -6.82 -18.24 2.78
N TRP A 37 -6.63 -19.42 2.18
CA TRP A 37 -5.75 -19.59 1.02
C TRP A 37 -6.21 -18.73 -0.17
N GLY A 38 -7.50 -18.78 -0.51
CA GLY A 38 -8.07 -17.93 -1.57
C GLY A 38 -7.87 -16.43 -1.31
N TYR A 39 -8.04 -16.00 -0.06
CA TYR A 39 -7.86 -14.61 0.33
C TYR A 39 -6.39 -14.16 0.30
N PHE A 40 -5.50 -14.88 0.98
CA PHE A 40 -4.11 -14.49 1.19
C PHE A 40 -3.25 -14.62 -0.08
N ILE A 41 -3.56 -15.56 -0.97
CA ILE A 41 -2.77 -15.78 -2.21
C ILE A 41 -3.46 -15.14 -3.42
N GLY A 42 -4.78 -15.20 -3.49
CA GLY A 42 -5.53 -14.67 -4.64
C GLY A 42 -5.74 -13.16 -4.57
N TYR A 43 -6.35 -12.69 -3.48
CA TYR A 43 -6.86 -11.32 -3.36
C TYR A 43 -5.83 -10.33 -2.80
N LEU A 44 -5.25 -10.67 -1.64
CA LEU A 44 -4.37 -9.78 -0.87
C LEU A 44 -3.13 -9.31 -1.65
N PRO A 45 -2.38 -10.17 -2.38
CA PRO A 45 -1.15 -9.75 -3.04
C PRO A 45 -1.42 -8.79 -4.19
N LYS A 46 -2.49 -9.03 -4.96
CA LYS A 46 -2.91 -8.16 -6.08
C LYS A 46 -3.22 -6.75 -5.58
N LYS A 47 -4.01 -6.67 -4.50
CA LYS A 47 -4.44 -5.39 -3.93
C LYS A 47 -3.28 -4.61 -3.31
N LEU A 48 -2.38 -5.31 -2.60
CA LEU A 48 -1.19 -4.69 -2.03
C LEU A 48 -0.20 -4.25 -3.11
N HIS A 49 0.01 -5.06 -4.15
CA HIS A 49 0.91 -4.71 -5.24
C HIS A 49 0.45 -3.45 -5.98
N ALA A 50 -0.83 -3.37 -6.33
CA ALA A 50 -1.43 -2.19 -6.95
C ALA A 50 -1.31 -0.94 -6.07
N PHE A 51 -1.52 -1.09 -4.76
CA PHE A 51 -1.35 0.01 -3.81
C PHE A 51 0.09 0.50 -3.72
N PHE A 52 1.06 -0.43 -3.57
CA PHE A 52 2.47 -0.07 -3.47
C PHE A 52 3.02 0.52 -4.78
N SER A 53 2.58 0.03 -5.94
CA SER A 53 3.01 0.59 -7.22
C SER A 53 2.45 1.99 -7.45
N TRP A 54 1.17 2.21 -7.16
CA TRP A 54 0.55 3.55 -7.21
C TRP A 54 1.30 4.53 -6.32
N HIS A 55 1.57 4.12 -5.08
CA HIS A 55 2.27 4.98 -4.13
C HIS A 55 3.74 5.23 -4.48
N GLN A 56 4.43 4.24 -5.04
CA GLN A 56 5.79 4.43 -5.52
C GLN A 56 5.84 5.49 -6.63
N ARG A 57 4.90 5.45 -7.59
CA ARG A 57 4.80 6.45 -8.67
C ARG A 57 4.52 7.85 -8.13
N GLU A 58 3.68 7.95 -7.10
CA GLU A 58 3.40 9.21 -6.42
C GLU A 58 4.65 9.82 -5.78
N GLN A 59 5.39 9.03 -4.98
CA GLN A 59 6.66 9.49 -4.38
C GLN A 59 7.72 9.84 -5.43
N GLU A 60 7.83 9.03 -6.48
CA GLU A 60 8.71 9.30 -7.62
C GLU A 60 8.35 10.65 -8.27
N GLY A 61 7.06 10.93 -8.44
CA GLY A 61 6.57 12.17 -9.01
C GLY A 61 6.85 13.39 -8.14
N PHE A 62 6.67 13.31 -6.83
CA PHE A 62 7.03 14.39 -5.90
C PHE A 62 8.51 14.72 -5.95
N ARG A 63 9.37 13.70 -5.95
CA ARG A 63 10.82 13.87 -6.06
C ARG A 63 11.22 14.44 -7.41
N PHE A 64 10.60 13.94 -8.48
CA PHE A 64 10.84 14.41 -9.84
C PHE A 64 10.49 15.89 -9.98
N ILE A 65 9.29 16.31 -9.57
CA ILE A 65 8.84 17.71 -9.62
C ILE A 65 9.82 18.62 -8.86
N ASN A 66 10.18 18.24 -7.63
CA ASN A 66 11.07 19.03 -6.80
C ASN A 66 12.48 19.16 -7.42
N ALA A 67 13.07 18.03 -7.85
CA ALA A 67 14.37 18.03 -8.51
C ALA A 67 14.35 18.84 -9.82
N PHE A 68 13.26 18.75 -10.59
CA PHE A 68 13.09 19.46 -11.85
C PHE A 68 13.00 20.97 -11.65
N ILE A 69 12.18 21.44 -10.70
CA ILE A 69 12.07 22.87 -10.39
C ILE A 69 13.42 23.44 -9.96
N ILE A 70 14.15 22.72 -9.10
CA ILE A 70 15.49 23.14 -8.67
C ILE A 70 16.45 23.18 -9.86
N ALA A 71 16.49 22.12 -10.67
CA ALA A 71 17.36 22.06 -11.85
C ALA A 71 17.03 23.18 -12.86
N LEU A 72 15.75 23.47 -13.09
CA LEU A 72 15.30 24.54 -13.96
C LEU A 72 15.68 25.92 -13.42
N SER A 73 15.64 26.11 -12.10
CA SER A 73 16.08 27.37 -11.48
C SER A 73 17.56 27.67 -11.74
N VAL A 74 18.39 26.64 -11.89
CA VAL A 74 19.83 26.75 -12.16
C VAL A 74 20.13 26.79 -13.66
N LYS A 75 19.56 25.86 -14.42
CA LYS A 75 19.87 25.65 -15.86
C LYS A 75 19.12 26.59 -16.79
N LYS A 76 18.02 27.20 -16.32
CA LYS A 76 17.16 28.16 -17.05
C LYS A 76 16.50 27.63 -18.32
N THR A 77 16.80 26.40 -18.75
CA THR A 77 16.17 25.73 -19.90
C THR A 77 15.60 24.38 -19.49
N THR A 78 14.46 24.02 -20.08
CA THR A 78 13.73 22.77 -19.82
C THR A 78 14.59 21.55 -20.13
N SER A 79 15.32 21.56 -21.26
CA SER A 79 16.21 20.46 -21.64
C SER A 79 17.40 20.30 -20.69
N GLY A 80 18.02 21.40 -20.26
CA GLY A 80 19.12 21.34 -19.30
C GLY A 80 18.66 20.90 -17.91
N ALA A 81 17.45 21.28 -17.50
CA ALA A 81 16.84 20.81 -16.26
C ALA A 81 16.53 19.31 -16.32
N PHE A 82 15.95 18.85 -17.44
CA PHE A 82 15.61 17.46 -17.66
C PHE A 82 16.85 16.56 -17.60
N GLU A 83 17.91 16.91 -18.34
CA GLU A 83 19.18 16.18 -18.34
C GLU A 83 19.80 16.07 -16.92
N ALA A 84 19.72 17.14 -16.12
CA ALA A 84 20.22 17.13 -14.75
C ALA A 84 19.43 16.19 -13.82
N VAL A 85 18.13 16.00 -14.06
CA VAL A 85 17.27 15.13 -13.26
C VAL A 85 17.36 13.67 -13.70
N MET A 86 17.70 13.38 -14.96
CA MET A 86 17.83 12.02 -15.49
C MET A 86 18.80 11.12 -14.69
N GLY A 87 19.81 11.71 -14.04
CA GLY A 87 20.74 10.98 -13.17
C GLY A 87 20.15 10.54 -11.83
N GLN A 88 19.01 11.10 -11.41
CA GLN A 88 18.42 10.93 -10.08
C GLN A 88 17.10 10.15 -10.07
N ILE A 89 16.56 9.84 -11.24
CA ILE A 89 15.28 9.13 -11.40
C ILE A 89 15.44 7.60 -11.27
N SER A 90 14.36 6.94 -10.89
CA SER A 90 14.30 5.48 -10.79
C SER A 90 14.35 4.80 -12.16
N GLU A 91 14.78 3.53 -12.18
CA GLU A 91 14.83 2.74 -13.42
C GLU A 91 13.44 2.55 -14.06
N SER A 92 12.37 2.47 -13.25
CA SER A 92 11.00 2.42 -13.75
C SER A 92 10.60 3.69 -14.50
N LEU A 93 10.94 4.86 -13.96
CA LEU A 93 10.65 6.13 -14.62
C LEU A 93 11.52 6.34 -15.87
N LYS A 94 12.78 5.87 -15.86
CA LYS A 94 13.64 5.88 -17.05
C LYS A 94 13.05 5.08 -18.20
N GLN A 95 12.50 3.90 -17.91
CA GLN A 95 11.86 3.06 -18.92
C GLN A 95 10.69 3.80 -19.58
N GLU A 96 9.81 4.44 -18.81
CA GLU A 96 8.70 5.19 -19.41
C GLU A 96 9.14 6.40 -20.23
N ILE A 97 10.22 7.07 -19.83
CA ILE A 97 10.79 8.18 -20.60
C ILE A 97 11.32 7.68 -21.95
N VAL A 98 11.94 6.50 -21.99
CA VAL A 98 12.40 5.88 -23.24
C VAL A 98 11.21 5.51 -24.13
N GLU A 99 10.11 5.03 -23.55
CA GLU A 99 8.88 4.68 -24.29
C GLU A 99 8.20 5.89 -24.95
N ALA A 100 8.41 7.11 -24.45
CA ALA A 100 7.85 8.34 -25.01
C ALA A 100 8.31 8.63 -26.46
N ASN A 101 9.40 8.00 -26.94
CA ASN A 101 9.87 8.05 -28.34
C ASN A 101 10.00 9.48 -28.93
N THR A 102 10.34 10.47 -28.11
CA THR A 102 10.54 11.86 -28.55
C THR A 102 11.81 12.45 -27.94
N ILE A 103 12.42 13.39 -28.65
CA ILE A 103 13.64 14.10 -28.22
C ILE A 103 13.27 15.40 -27.46
N ASP A 104 12.05 15.91 -27.66
CA ASP A 104 11.60 17.15 -27.05
C ASP A 104 11.29 16.94 -25.56
N SER A 105 12.08 17.59 -24.71
CA SER A 105 11.95 17.51 -23.26
C SER A 105 10.57 17.95 -22.76
N PHE A 106 9.90 18.89 -23.43
CA PHE A 106 8.56 19.32 -23.02
C PHE A 106 7.51 18.26 -23.36
N GLN A 107 7.59 17.62 -24.53
CA GLN A 107 6.69 16.51 -24.89
C GLN A 107 6.85 15.31 -23.97
N ILE A 108 8.07 15.03 -23.50
CA ILE A 108 8.30 13.98 -22.49
C ILE A 108 7.57 14.32 -21.18
N LEU A 109 7.64 15.58 -20.74
CA LEU A 109 6.92 16.03 -19.54
C LEU A 109 5.40 15.89 -19.72
N GLU A 110 4.85 16.21 -20.89
CA GLU A 110 3.42 15.98 -21.15
C GLU A 110 3.06 14.49 -21.17
N TYR A 111 3.89 13.64 -21.78
CA TYR A 111 3.68 12.19 -21.81
C TYR A 111 3.61 11.60 -20.39
N LEU A 112 4.50 12.05 -19.50
CA LEU A 112 4.55 11.61 -18.10
C LEU A 112 3.28 11.94 -17.29
N ARG A 113 2.37 12.78 -17.79
CA ARG A 113 1.03 12.97 -17.18
C ARG A 113 0.25 11.66 -17.09
N THR A 114 0.48 10.74 -18.03
CA THR A 114 -0.18 9.42 -18.02
C THR A 114 0.42 8.47 -16.99
N TYR A 115 1.69 8.66 -16.63
CA TYR A 115 2.40 7.86 -15.64
C TYR A 115 2.12 8.30 -14.21
N PHE A 116 2.10 9.62 -13.96
CA PHE A 116 1.88 10.19 -12.63
C PHE A 116 0.38 10.36 -12.35
N PRO A 117 -0.19 9.59 -11.40
CA PRO A 117 -1.64 9.48 -11.24
C PRO A 117 -2.30 10.63 -10.44
N PHE A 118 -1.66 11.81 -10.32
CA PHE A 118 -2.07 12.85 -9.38
C PHE A 118 -2.08 14.26 -10.00
N SER A 119 -3.04 15.08 -9.55
CA SER A 119 -3.36 16.42 -10.11
C SER A 119 -2.23 17.45 -9.97
N LEU A 120 -1.33 17.28 -9.01
CA LEU A 120 -0.21 18.21 -8.80
C LEU A 120 0.79 18.16 -9.95
N TYR A 121 0.86 17.03 -10.66
CA TYR A 121 1.67 16.96 -11.87
C TYR A 121 1.13 17.87 -12.96
N GLU A 122 -0.19 18.03 -13.07
CA GLU A 122 -0.80 18.98 -14.01
C GLU A 122 -0.50 20.43 -13.65
N MET A 123 -0.54 20.74 -12.34
CA MET A 123 -0.13 22.05 -11.83
C MET A 123 1.34 22.33 -12.13
N PHE A 124 2.20 21.32 -11.98
CA PHE A 124 3.61 21.38 -12.37
C PHE A 124 3.77 21.71 -13.85
N ILE A 125 3.14 20.97 -14.76
CA ILE A 125 3.21 21.23 -16.20
C ILE A 125 2.74 22.65 -16.53
N THR A 126 1.65 23.11 -15.91
CA THR A 126 1.13 24.48 -16.10
C THR A 126 2.14 25.55 -15.68
N ILE A 127 2.85 25.33 -14.56
CA ILE A 127 3.90 26.24 -14.10
C ILE A 127 5.09 26.27 -15.06
N ILE A 128 5.49 25.11 -15.61
CA ILE A 128 6.58 25.03 -16.59
C ILE A 128 6.20 25.73 -17.91
N ASP A 129 4.98 25.52 -18.39
CA ASP A 129 4.47 26.19 -19.60
C ASP A 129 4.45 27.72 -19.41
N LEU A 130 3.93 28.19 -18.27
CA LEU A 130 3.89 29.61 -17.95
C LEU A 130 5.30 30.21 -17.86
N GLN A 131 6.24 29.52 -17.22
CA GLN A 131 7.63 29.99 -17.13
C GLN A 131 8.33 30.01 -18.51
N THR A 132 8.01 29.05 -19.39
CA THR A 132 8.60 28.97 -20.73
C THR A 132 8.06 30.06 -21.64
N ASN A 133 6.74 30.32 -21.58
CA ASN A 133 6.06 31.27 -22.47
C ASN A 133 6.11 32.73 -21.97
N GLN A 134 6.06 32.95 -20.66
CA GLN A 134 5.96 34.28 -20.04
C GLN A 134 7.23 34.68 -19.29
N GLY A 135 8.19 33.77 -19.11
CA GLY A 135 9.39 33.99 -18.33
C GLY A 135 9.13 34.05 -16.84
N GLY A 136 10.09 34.59 -16.09
CA GLY A 136 10.00 34.77 -14.63
C GLY A 136 10.72 33.71 -13.82
N GLU A 137 10.72 33.89 -12.50
CA GLU A 137 11.50 33.06 -11.59
C GLU A 137 10.72 31.79 -11.20
N ILE A 138 11.13 30.63 -11.72
CA ILE A 138 10.44 29.36 -11.48
C ILE A 138 10.21 29.04 -10.00
N LEU A 139 11.16 29.42 -9.13
CA LEU A 139 11.09 29.12 -7.71
C LEU A 139 9.91 29.85 -7.04
N SER A 140 9.66 31.11 -7.42
CA SER A 140 8.53 31.88 -6.88
C SER A 140 7.21 31.35 -7.41
N MET A 141 7.13 31.01 -8.70
CA MET A 141 5.94 30.41 -9.32
C MET A 141 5.57 29.05 -8.70
N ALA A 142 6.58 28.22 -8.40
CA ALA A 142 6.38 26.89 -7.87
C ALA A 142 6.32 26.82 -6.34
N THR A 143 6.47 27.94 -5.63
CA THR A 143 6.53 27.95 -4.15
C THR A 143 5.33 27.26 -3.52
N LEU A 144 4.12 27.54 -4.01
CA LEU A 144 2.89 26.97 -3.48
C LEU A 144 2.78 25.47 -3.79
N LEU A 145 3.19 25.05 -5.00
CA LEU A 145 3.25 23.64 -5.39
C LEU A 145 4.23 22.86 -4.51
N LEU A 146 5.45 23.37 -4.32
CA LEU A 146 6.48 22.75 -3.48
C LEU A 146 6.04 22.66 -2.01
N ALA A 147 5.41 23.71 -1.48
CA ALA A 147 4.86 23.69 -0.14
C ALA A 147 3.74 22.64 0.00
N THR A 148 2.90 22.51 -1.02
CA THR A 148 1.82 21.50 -1.05
C THR A 148 2.40 20.09 -1.07
N ILE A 149 3.35 19.81 -1.97
CA ILE A 149 4.06 18.52 -2.06
C ILE A 149 4.67 18.15 -0.72
N ARG A 150 5.40 19.08 -0.08
CA ARG A 150 6.03 18.85 1.21
C ARG A 150 5.02 18.56 2.32
N ARG A 151 3.89 19.25 2.31
CA ARG A 151 2.80 19.00 3.25
C ARG A 151 2.21 17.60 3.07
N MET A 152 1.92 17.18 1.84
CA MET A 152 1.39 15.83 1.58
C MET A 152 2.38 14.73 1.94
N GLU A 153 3.68 14.93 1.68
CA GLU A 153 4.71 13.98 2.10
C GLU A 153 4.76 13.85 3.63
N THR A 154 4.61 14.97 4.35
CA THR A 154 4.58 15.00 5.83
C THR A 154 3.32 14.31 6.36
N ASP A 155 2.14 14.69 5.86
CA ASP A 155 0.84 14.10 6.23
C ASP A 155 0.84 12.58 5.97
N TYR A 156 1.45 12.15 4.86
CA TYR A 156 1.61 10.74 4.54
C TYR A 156 2.48 10.00 5.56
N GLN A 157 3.65 10.56 5.90
CA GLN A 157 4.56 9.95 6.88
C GLN A 157 3.88 9.80 8.25
N GLU A 158 3.12 10.81 8.67
CA GLU A 158 2.32 10.76 9.90
C GLU A 158 1.24 9.67 9.83
N LYS A 159 0.44 9.63 8.76
CA LYS A 159 -0.58 8.59 8.54
C LYS A 159 0.03 7.20 8.55
N MET A 160 1.20 7.00 7.94
CA MET A 160 1.90 5.72 7.92
C MET A 160 2.39 5.31 9.31
N LEU A 161 2.90 6.24 10.10
CA LEU A 161 3.31 5.99 11.48
C LEU A 161 2.12 5.57 12.34
N ILE A 162 1.00 6.29 12.23
CA ILE A 162 -0.25 5.96 12.93
C ILE A 162 -0.75 4.58 12.49
N ALA A 163 -0.75 4.29 11.19
CA ALA A 163 -1.19 3.02 10.64
C ALA A 163 -0.35 1.84 11.14
N LYS A 164 0.99 1.99 11.21
CA LYS A 164 1.88 0.98 11.78
C LYS A 164 1.58 0.71 13.25
N ARG A 165 1.37 1.76 14.05
CA ARG A 165 0.97 1.60 15.45
C ARG A 165 -0.36 0.84 15.57
N LYS A 166 -1.35 1.19 14.76
CA LYS A 166 -2.66 0.52 14.75
C LYS A 166 -2.60 -0.91 14.24
N LEU A 167 -1.67 -1.24 13.35
CA LEU A 167 -1.40 -2.63 12.95
C LEU A 167 -0.89 -3.44 14.14
N THR A 168 0.05 -2.90 14.91
CA THR A 168 0.56 -3.56 16.12
C THR A 168 -0.56 -3.80 17.13
N ASP A 169 -1.37 -2.77 17.42
CA ASP A 169 -2.53 -2.90 18.31
C ASP A 169 -3.49 -4.01 17.82
N PHE A 170 -3.75 -4.06 16.52
CA PHE A 170 -4.62 -5.06 15.90
C PHE A 170 -4.05 -6.48 16.01
N ILE A 171 -2.75 -6.67 15.74
CA ILE A 171 -2.08 -7.96 15.83
C ILE A 171 -2.10 -8.45 17.27
N VAL A 172 -1.76 -7.59 18.24
CA VAL A 172 -1.76 -7.94 19.66
C VAL A 172 -3.15 -8.35 20.13
N LEU A 173 -4.20 -7.61 19.73
CA LEU A 173 -5.58 -7.93 20.09
C LEU A 173 -5.98 -9.33 19.59
N TRP A 174 -5.75 -9.63 18.32
CA TRP A 174 -6.11 -10.92 17.75
C TRP A 174 -5.24 -12.06 18.26
N ALA A 175 -3.96 -11.82 18.49
CA ALA A 175 -3.07 -12.79 19.11
C ALA A 175 -3.57 -13.16 20.52
N MET A 176 -3.90 -12.18 21.36
CA MET A 176 -4.45 -12.43 22.70
C MET A 176 -5.78 -13.18 22.63
N THR A 177 -6.65 -12.83 21.69
CA THR A 177 -7.94 -13.51 21.51
C THR A 177 -7.76 -14.99 21.14
N ILE A 178 -6.81 -15.28 20.23
CA ILE A 178 -6.46 -16.67 19.86
C ILE A 178 -5.84 -17.41 21.05
N VAL A 179 -4.96 -16.76 21.82
CA VAL A 179 -4.35 -17.35 23.02
C VAL A 179 -5.41 -17.73 24.04
N VAL A 180 -6.42 -16.89 24.29
CA VAL A 180 -7.55 -17.22 25.18
C VAL A 180 -8.30 -18.45 24.67
N LEU A 181 -8.56 -18.54 23.37
CA LEU A 181 -9.24 -19.70 22.78
C LEU A 181 -8.40 -20.99 22.92
N LEU A 182 -7.09 -20.91 22.72
CA LEU A 182 -6.18 -22.03 22.93
C LEU A 182 -6.10 -22.42 24.42
N PHE A 183 -6.09 -21.44 25.32
CA PHE A 183 -6.11 -21.69 26.75
C PHE A 183 -7.41 -22.37 27.18
N ALA A 184 -8.56 -21.98 26.61
CA ALA A 184 -9.82 -22.69 26.84
C ALA A 184 -9.75 -24.14 26.33
N ARG A 185 -9.15 -24.37 25.15
CA ARG A 185 -8.99 -25.70 24.55
C ARG A 185 -8.13 -26.63 25.40
N PHE A 186 -7.00 -26.14 25.91
CA PHE A 186 -6.02 -26.97 26.62
C PHE A 186 -6.18 -26.93 28.15
N GLY A 187 -6.54 -25.79 28.72
CA GLY A 187 -6.66 -25.57 30.15
C GLY A 187 -7.92 -26.19 30.77
N ILE A 188 -9.01 -26.31 29.98
CA ILE A 188 -10.27 -26.93 30.42
C ILE A 188 -10.69 -28.02 29.43
N SER A 189 -9.75 -28.90 29.08
CA SER A 189 -9.89 -29.86 27.98
C SER A 189 -11.15 -30.74 28.08
N SER A 190 -11.48 -31.27 29.26
CA SER A 190 -12.65 -32.14 29.44
C SER A 190 -13.98 -31.43 29.17
N LEU A 191 -14.13 -30.20 29.65
CA LEU A 191 -15.31 -29.38 29.40
C LEU A 191 -15.36 -28.96 27.93
N PHE A 192 -14.22 -28.56 27.36
CA PHE A 192 -14.13 -28.16 25.97
C PHE A 192 -14.47 -29.31 25.00
N GLU A 193 -14.01 -30.53 25.29
CA GLU A 193 -14.39 -31.74 24.53
C GLU A 193 -15.89 -32.02 24.61
N THR A 194 -16.50 -31.83 25.78
CA THR A 194 -17.96 -31.94 25.95
C THR A 194 -18.68 -30.88 25.11
N MET A 195 -18.16 -29.64 25.05
CA MET A 195 -18.73 -28.58 24.23
C MET A 195 -18.59 -28.85 22.73
N LEU A 196 -17.50 -29.49 22.29
CA LEU A 196 -17.30 -29.88 20.89
C LEU A 196 -18.33 -30.91 20.39
N ALA A 197 -18.98 -31.66 21.28
CA ALA A 197 -20.10 -32.52 20.88
C ALA A 197 -21.32 -31.72 20.41
N SER A 198 -21.45 -30.46 20.82
CA SER A 198 -22.53 -29.57 20.39
C SER A 198 -22.21 -28.93 19.03
N PRO A 199 -23.05 -29.13 18.00
CA PRO A 199 -22.83 -28.52 16.69
C PRO A 199 -22.85 -26.98 16.75
N MET A 200 -23.60 -26.40 17.71
CA MET A 200 -23.66 -24.96 17.91
C MET A 200 -22.29 -24.37 18.28
N PHE A 201 -21.51 -25.08 19.09
CA PHE A 201 -20.19 -24.63 19.50
C PHE A 201 -19.18 -24.68 18.34
N ILE A 202 -19.23 -25.75 17.52
CA ILE A 202 -18.43 -25.87 16.30
C ILE A 202 -18.74 -24.73 15.32
N ILE A 203 -20.01 -24.40 15.12
CA ILE A 203 -20.44 -23.25 14.31
C ILE A 203 -19.88 -21.95 14.88
N GLY A 204 -19.90 -21.77 16.20
CA GLY A 204 -19.30 -20.62 16.88
C GLY A 204 -17.81 -20.44 16.58
N ILE A 205 -17.03 -21.54 16.60
CA ILE A 205 -15.61 -21.51 16.19
C ILE A 205 -15.48 -21.12 14.72
N GLY A 206 -16.32 -21.65 13.84
CA GLY A 206 -16.33 -21.27 12.43
C GLY A 206 -16.60 -19.78 12.21
N VAL A 207 -17.63 -19.25 12.89
CA VAL A 207 -17.98 -17.84 12.88
C VAL A 207 -16.82 -16.98 13.40
N PHE A 208 -16.15 -17.39 14.47
CA PHE A 208 -14.97 -16.68 14.99
C PHE A 208 -13.87 -16.48 13.93
N TYR A 209 -13.51 -17.53 13.19
CA TYR A 209 -12.50 -17.42 12.12
C TYR A 209 -12.99 -16.60 10.93
N MET A 210 -14.29 -16.65 10.59
CA MET A 210 -14.87 -15.76 9.58
C MET A 210 -14.80 -14.29 10.00
N PHE A 211 -15.07 -13.99 11.27
CA PHE A 211 -14.93 -12.64 11.84
C PHE A 211 -13.47 -12.18 11.82
N LEU A 212 -12.52 -13.05 12.13
CA LEU A 212 -11.09 -12.75 12.04
C LEU A 212 -10.69 -12.42 10.59
N LEU A 213 -11.11 -13.22 9.62
CA LEU A 213 -10.84 -12.95 8.20
C LEU A 213 -11.44 -11.61 7.77
N TYR A 214 -12.68 -11.33 8.16
CA TYR A 214 -13.34 -10.05 7.90
C TYR A 214 -12.61 -8.89 8.56
N ALA A 215 -12.12 -9.04 9.78
CA ALA A 215 -11.37 -8.01 10.49
C ALA A 215 -10.05 -7.67 9.77
N ILE A 216 -9.33 -8.70 9.28
CA ILE A 216 -8.13 -8.52 8.45
C ILE A 216 -8.49 -7.76 7.16
N HIS A 217 -9.59 -8.15 6.50
CA HIS A 217 -10.06 -7.48 5.29
C HIS A 217 -10.44 -6.00 5.51
N SER A 218 -11.17 -5.73 6.58
CA SER A 218 -11.59 -4.38 6.97
C SER A 218 -10.38 -3.50 7.29
N TRP A 219 -9.42 -4.03 8.05
CA TRP A 219 -8.18 -3.31 8.37
C TRP A 219 -7.40 -2.95 7.10
N LEU A 220 -7.19 -3.92 6.20
CA LEU A 220 -6.48 -3.70 4.94
C LEU A 220 -7.17 -2.63 4.07
N THR A 221 -8.49 -2.72 3.92
CA THR A 221 -9.23 -1.80 3.06
C THR A 221 -9.20 -0.38 3.64
N ARG A 222 -9.26 -0.23 4.97
CA ARG A 222 -9.07 1.07 5.63
C ARG A 222 -7.65 1.59 5.46
N PHE A 223 -6.63 0.73 5.60
CA PHE A 223 -5.23 1.11 5.41
C PHE A 223 -5.00 1.70 4.00
N ILE A 224 -5.51 1.03 2.97
CA ILE A 224 -5.41 1.50 1.58
C ILE A 224 -6.18 2.81 1.38
N LYS A 225 -7.43 2.91 1.89
CA LYS A 225 -8.26 4.10 1.69
C LYS A 225 -7.73 5.34 2.40
N VAL A 226 -7.25 5.21 3.64
CA VAL A 226 -6.68 6.34 4.40
C VAL A 226 -5.43 6.89 3.70
N THR A 227 -4.70 6.00 3.03
CA THR A 227 -3.47 6.37 2.33
C THR A 227 -3.73 6.95 0.94
N ASN A 228 -4.78 6.52 0.24
CA ASN A 228 -5.14 7.04 -1.09
C ASN A 228 -5.94 8.37 -1.06
N ASN A 229 -6.48 8.78 0.10
CA ASN A 229 -7.22 10.05 0.24
C ASN A 229 -6.29 11.22 0.63
N VAL A 230 -5.15 11.34 -0.06
CA VAL A 230 -4.28 12.52 -0.06
C VAL A 230 -4.33 13.09 -1.47
#